data_AF-A0A921ID39-F1
#
_entry.id   AF-A0A921ID39-F1
#
_cell.length_a   1.000
_cell.length_b   1.000
_cell.length_c   1.000
_cell.angle_alpha   90.00
_cell.angle_beta   90.00
_cell.angle_gamma   90.00
#
_symmetry.space_group_name_H-M   'P 1'
#
loop_
_entity.id
_entity.type
_entity.pdbx_description
1 polymer ?
#
loop_
_entity_poly.entity_id
_entity_poly.type
_entity_poly.pdbx_seq_one_letter_code
_entity_poly.pdbx_strand_id
1 'polypeptide(L)' 'KMYVESVFKEKNPDGYTYFYWYSVQGEGGNAVEESESYIDKKHLEYWDECIDMEYKPVDMELEESLVAPAVEKVIKEK' A
#
# COMPACT_ATOMS: atom_id res chain seq x y z
N LYS A 1 7.25 13.23 -4.04
CA LYS A 1 8.51 12.74 -3.39
C LYS A 1 8.18 11.43 -2.69
N MET A 2 8.92 10.35 -2.90
CA MET A 2 8.66 9.09 -2.17
C MET A 2 9.30 9.14 -0.78
N TYR A 3 8.58 8.75 0.27
CA TYR A 3 9.09 8.72 1.65
C TYR A 3 9.29 7.31 2.18
N VAL A 4 8.35 6.42 1.92
CA VAL A 4 8.42 5.01 2.30
C VAL A 4 7.86 4.20 1.17
N GLU A 5 8.52 3.10 0.83
CA GLU A 5 7.97 2.04 -0.02
C GLU A 5 8.32 0.72 0.66
N SER A 6 7.35 -0.17 0.82
CA SER A 6 7.55 -1.44 1.50
C SER A 6 6.75 -2.52 0.81
N VAL A 7 7.40 -3.68 0.71
CA VAL A 7 6.86 -4.88 0.10
C VAL A 7 6.65 -5.89 1.18
N PHE A 8 5.42 -6.35 1.32
CA PHE A 8 5.06 -7.44 2.20
C PHE A 8 4.67 -8.65 1.39
N LYS A 9 4.79 -9.81 2.00
CA LYS A 9 4.39 -11.07 1.40
C LYS A 9 3.52 -11.86 2.36
N GLU A 10 2.50 -12.48 1.80
CA GLU A 10 1.62 -13.41 2.48
C GLU A 10 1.55 -14.72 1.69
N LYS A 11 1.79 -15.84 2.37
CA LYS A 11 1.48 -17.17 1.82
C LYS A 11 0.08 -17.54 2.25
N ASN A 12 -0.87 -17.55 1.32
CA ASN A 12 -2.27 -17.78 1.64
C ASN A 12 -2.65 -19.27 1.64
N PRO A 13 -3.65 -19.66 2.45
CA PRO A 13 -4.13 -21.06 2.53
C PRO A 13 -4.72 -21.58 1.21
N ASP A 14 -5.13 -20.69 0.31
CA ASP A 14 -5.61 -21.01 -1.04
C ASP A 14 -4.50 -21.49 -1.99
N GLY A 15 -3.24 -21.47 -1.55
CA GLY A 15 -2.07 -21.92 -2.30
C GLY A 15 -1.38 -20.82 -3.10
N TYR A 16 -1.89 -19.58 -3.08
CA TYR A 16 -1.28 -18.44 -3.74
C TYR A 16 -0.39 -17.63 -2.78
N THR A 17 0.61 -16.96 -3.34
CA THR A 17 1.44 -15.99 -2.61
C THR A 17 1.12 -14.61 -3.11
N TYR A 18 0.77 -13.72 -2.18
CA TYR A 18 0.38 -12.36 -2.46
C TYR A 18 1.50 -11.42 -2.03
N PHE A 19 1.71 -10.39 -2.82
CA PHE A 19 2.64 -9.31 -2.51
C PHE A 19 1.86 -8.01 -2.35
N TYR A 20 2.15 -7.28 -1.28
CA TYR A 20 1.48 -6.05 -0.93
C TYR A 20 2.48 -4.91 -1.00
N TRP A 21 2.17 -3.90 -1.81
CA TRP A 21 2.94 -2.68 -1.91
C TRP A 21 2.31 -1.60 -1.05
N TYR A 22 3.03 -1.16 -0.03
CA TYR A 22 2.67 0.00 0.77
C TYR A 22 3.61 1.14 0.43
N SER A 23 3.08 2.32 0.13
CA SER A 23 3.91 3.50 -0.09
C SER A 23 3.35 4.73 0.58
N VAL A 24 4.25 5.57 1.10
CA VAL A 24 3.94 6.90 1.62
C VAL A 24 4.63 7.91 0.72
N GLN A 25 3.81 8.72 0.06
CA GLN A 25 4.27 9.76 -0.84
C GLN A 25 4.11 11.13 -0.18
N GLY A 26 4.95 12.07 -0.59
CA GLY A 26 4.87 13.47 -0.17
C GLY A 26 3.78 14.24 -0.89
N GLU A 27 3.63 15.48 -0.46
CA GLU A 27 2.54 16.37 -0.87
C GLU A 27 2.49 16.61 -2.38
N GLY A 28 1.29 16.90 -2.89
CA GLY A 28 1.02 17.21 -4.30
C GLY A 28 0.50 16.05 -5.14
N GLY A 29 0.25 14.88 -4.54
CA GLY A 29 -0.59 13.85 -5.16
C GLY A 29 -2.06 14.18 -4.97
N ASN A 30 -2.87 13.97 -6.01
CA ASN A 30 -4.32 14.02 -5.89
C ASN A 30 -4.83 12.67 -5.36
N ALA A 31 -5.93 12.69 -4.61
CA ALA A 31 -6.58 11.46 -4.18
C ALA A 31 -7.10 10.69 -5.42
N VAL A 32 -7.13 9.36 -5.37
CA VAL A 32 -7.63 8.55 -6.52
C VAL A 32 -9.11 8.84 -6.76
N GLU A 33 -9.83 9.19 -5.71
CA GLU A 33 -11.22 9.63 -5.69
C GLU A 33 -11.46 10.96 -6.41
N GLU A 34 -10.41 11.77 -6.57
CA GLU A 34 -10.45 13.05 -7.30
C GLU A 34 -10.00 12.90 -8.77
N SER A 35 -9.64 11.68 -9.20
CA SER A 35 -9.14 11.45 -10.54
C SER A 35 -10.24 11.39 -11.59
N GLU A 36 -10.05 12.10 -12.70
CA GLU A 36 -10.92 12.04 -13.87
C GLU A 36 -10.56 10.88 -14.83
N SER A 37 -9.49 10.15 -14.55
CA SER A 37 -9.06 8.99 -15.33
C SER A 37 -10.12 7.90 -15.33
N TYR A 38 -10.45 7.37 -16.51
CA TYR A 38 -11.36 6.23 -16.64
C TYR A 38 -10.88 5.00 -15.84
N ILE A 39 -9.57 4.77 -15.79
CA ILE A 39 -8.98 3.63 -15.08
C ILE A 39 -9.23 3.75 -13.59
N ASP A 40 -9.04 4.95 -13.02
CA ASP A 40 -9.19 5.18 -11.59
C ASP A 40 -10.67 5.08 -11.17
N LYS A 41 -11.59 5.59 -12.01
CA LYS A 41 -13.03 5.40 -11.81
C LYS A 41 -13.43 3.92 -11.80
N LYS A 42 -12.92 3.13 -12.75
CA LYS A 42 -13.16 1.68 -12.76
C LYS A 42 -12.52 0.97 -11.58
N HIS A 43 -11.31 1.37 -11.17
CA HIS A 43 -10.65 0.82 -9.99
C HIS A 43 -11.52 1.01 -8.74
N LEU A 44 -12.07 2.21 -8.54
CA LEU A 44 -12.96 2.51 -7.41
C LEU A 44 -14.29 1.74 -7.47
N GLU A 45 -14.91 1.61 -8.65
CA GLU A 45 -16.13 0.80 -8.82
C GLU A 45 -15.89 -0.67 -8.41
N TYR A 46 -14.81 -1.28 -8.87
CA TYR A 46 -14.45 -2.64 -8.49
C TYR A 46 -14.08 -2.76 -7.02
N TRP A 47 -13.39 -1.75 -6.46
CA TRP A 47 -13.07 -1.71 -5.04
C TRP A 47 -14.34 -1.76 -4.21
N ASP A 48 -15.32 -0.90 -4.49
CA ASP A 48 -16.61 -0.87 -3.76
C ASP A 48 -17.40 -2.18 -3.91
N GLU A 49 -17.39 -2.79 -5.09
CA GLU A 49 -18.08 -4.07 -5.34
C GLU A 49 -17.45 -5.26 -4.60
N CYS A 50 -16.11 -5.29 -4.49
CA CYS A 50 -15.37 -6.49 -4.12
C CYS A 50 -14.65 -6.41 -2.76
N ILE A 51 -14.51 -5.23 -2.15
CA ILE A 51 -13.75 -5.10 -0.91
C ILE A 51 -14.47 -5.81 0.25
N ASP A 52 -13.83 -6.82 0.82
CA ASP A 52 -14.32 -7.51 2.00
C ASP A 52 -13.85 -6.78 3.27
N MET A 53 -14.74 -6.01 3.88
CA MET A 53 -14.45 -5.30 5.14
C MET A 53 -14.43 -6.21 6.37
N GLU A 54 -14.89 -7.45 6.27
CA GLU A 54 -14.84 -8.43 7.37
C GLU A 54 -13.52 -9.21 7.39
N TYR A 55 -12.73 -9.14 6.29
CA TYR A 55 -11.41 -9.75 6.21
C TYR A 55 -10.48 -9.13 7.26
N LYS A 56 -9.91 -9.98 8.12
CA LYS A 56 -9.10 -9.52 9.25
C LYS A 56 -7.68 -9.21 8.83
N PRO A 57 -7.05 -8.19 9.44
CA PRO A 57 -5.62 -7.97 9.27
C PRO A 57 -4.83 -9.21 9.69
N VAL A 58 -3.81 -9.53 8.91
CA VAL A 58 -2.82 -10.55 9.23
C VAL A 58 -1.47 -9.90 9.45
N ASP A 59 -0.63 -10.54 10.27
CA ASP A 59 0.77 -10.14 10.40
C ASP A 59 1.52 -10.62 9.16
N MET A 60 1.92 -9.69 8.30
CA MET A 60 2.65 -9.99 7.07
C MET A 60 4.16 -9.93 7.28
N GLU A 61 4.89 -10.75 6.54
CA GLU A 61 6.35 -10.69 6.51
C GLU A 61 6.79 -9.55 5.60
N LEU A 62 7.60 -8.63 6.15
CA LEU A 62 8.25 -7.58 5.38
C LEU A 62 9.40 -8.21 4.58
N GLU A 63 9.33 -8.11 3.25
CA GLU A 63 10.38 -8.61 2.35
C GLU A 63 11.40 -7.50 2.04
N GLU A 64 10.91 -6.31 1.71
CA GLU A 64 11.77 -5.18 1.37
C GLU A 64 11.19 -3.87 1.89
N SER A 65 12.04 -2.94 2.33
CA SER A 65 11.62 -1.61 2.75
C SER A 65 12.64 -0.55 2.35
N LEU A 66 12.19 0.42 1.56
CA LEU A 66 12.93 1.58 1.13
C LEU A 66 12.39 2.80 1.87
N VAL A 67 13.19 3.35 2.79
CA VAL A 67 12.83 4.53 3.58
C VAL A 67 13.72 5.69 3.17
N ALA A 68 13.12 6.85 2.90
CA ALA A 68 13.87 8.04 2.56
C ALA A 68 14.80 8.45 3.72
N PRO A 69 16.05 8.90 3.45
CA PRO A 69 17.03 9.17 4.50
C PRO A 69 16.57 10.15 5.59
N ALA A 70 15.75 11.13 5.23
CA ALA A 70 15.19 12.10 6.17
C ALA A 70 14.23 11.43 7.19
N VAL A 71 13.46 10.44 6.76
CA VAL A 71 12.54 9.67 7.63
C VAL A 71 13.34 8.68 8.47
N GLU A 72 14.31 7.98 7.85
CA GLU A 72 15.16 7.01 8.55
C GLU A 72 15.93 7.65 9.72
N LYS A 73 16.42 8.88 9.54
CA LYS A 73 17.07 9.64 10.61
C LYS A 73 16.17 9.83 11.83
N VAL A 74 14.91 10.21 11.61
CA VAL A 74 13.93 10.43 12.70
C VAL A 74 13.57 9.14 13.41
N ILE A 75 13.49 8.01 12.68
CA ILE A 75 13.21 6.69 13.27
C ILE A 75 14.34 6.27 14.23
N LYS A 76 15.60 6.48 13.84
CA LYS A 76 16.78 6.08 14.62
C LYS A 76 17.08 6.98 15.83
N GLU A 77 16.55 8.19 15.85
CA GLU A 77 16.72 9.15 16.95
C GLU A 77 15.72 8.92 18.11
N LYS A 78 14.79 7.97 17.97
CA LYS A 78 13.85 7.53 19.00
C LYS A 78 14.30 6.24 19.68
#